data_AF-A0A5B2V8X9-F1
#
_entry.id   AF-A0A5B2V8X9-F1
#
_cell.length_a   1.000
_cell.length_b   1.000
_cell.length_c   1.000
_cell.angle_alpha   90.00
_cell.angle_beta   90.00
_cell.angle_gamma   90.00
#
_symmetry.space_group_name_H-M   'P 1'
#
loop_
_entity.id
_entity.type
_entity.pdbx_description
1 polymer ?
#
loop_
_entity_poly.entity_id
_entity_poly.type
_entity_poly.pdbx_seq_one_letter_code
_entity_poly.pdbx_strand_id
1 'polypeptide(L)' 'MPSDFTVLVAERLERVRRALGVRAHRDAAEKALVAIGRAAQAEAERRAARKAPTRVPGNVIRFPLGRAGKRGHIGSEEG' A
#
# COMPACT_ATOMS: atom_id res chain seq x y z
N MET A 1 -9.94 2.16 -27.70
CA MET A 1 -9.15 1.13 -28.40
C MET A 1 -8.56 0.18 -27.37
N PRO A 2 -8.72 -1.14 -27.51
CA PRO A 2 -8.06 -2.10 -26.62
C PRO A 2 -6.54 -1.96 -26.74
N SER A 3 -5.82 -2.15 -25.64
CA SER A 3 -4.36 -2.15 -25.65
C SER A 3 -3.82 -3.39 -26.36
N ASP A 4 -2.62 -3.32 -26.96
CA ASP A 4 -1.95 -4.46 -27.60
C ASP A 4 -1.83 -5.67 -26.65
N PHE A 5 -1.63 -5.41 -25.35
CA PHE A 5 -1.61 -6.44 -24.33
C PHE A 5 -2.99 -7.12 -24.16
N THR A 6 -4.08 -6.35 -24.20
CA THR A 6 -5.45 -6.90 -24.14
C THR A 6 -5.72 -7.82 -25.32
N VAL A 7 -5.25 -7.43 -26.52
CA VAL A 7 -5.38 -8.24 -27.74
C VAL A 7 -4.61 -9.55 -27.59
N LEU A 8 -3.36 -9.52 -27.13
CA LEU A 8 -2.55 -10.72 -26.91
C LEU A 8 -3.17 -11.70 -25.89
N VAL A 9 -3.71 -11.19 -24.78
CA VAL A 9 -4.39 -12.04 -23.79
C VAL A 9 -5.64 -12.68 -24.38
N ALA A 10 -6.45 -11.91 -25.14
CA ALA A 10 -7.64 -12.43 -25.79
C ALA A 10 -7.31 -13.53 -26.82
N GLU A 11 -6.31 -13.31 -27.66
CA GLU A 11 -5.84 -14.31 -28.62
C GLU A 11 -5.35 -15.60 -27.94
N ARG A 12 -4.64 -15.46 -26.81
CA ARG A 12 -4.15 -16.61 -26.06
C ARG A 12 -5.30 -17.42 -25.47
N LEU A 13 -6.31 -16.75 -24.91
CA LEU A 13 -7.50 -17.41 -24.36
C LEU A 13 -8.35 -18.09 -25.44
N GLU A 14 -8.44 -17.50 -26.62
CA GLU A 14 -9.12 -18.11 -27.76
C GLU A 14 -8.37 -19.36 -28.26
N ARG A 15 -7.03 -19.33 -28.29
CA ARG A 15 -6.23 -20.53 -28.56
C ARG A 15 -6.48 -21.66 -27.56
N VAL A 16 -6.57 -21.33 -26.27
CA VAL A 16 -6.91 -22.32 -25.21
C VAL A 16 -8.30 -22.90 -25.45
N ARG A 17 -9.29 -22.06 -25.79
CA ARG A 17 -10.65 -22.53 -26.09
C ARG A 17 -10.68 -23.52 -27.26
N ARG A 18 -9.95 -23.21 -28.34
CA ARG A 18 -9.89 -24.06 -29.53
C ARG A 18 -9.16 -25.38 -29.27
N ALA A 19 -8.08 -25.36 -28.49
CA ALA A 19 -7.25 -26.54 -28.25
C ALA A 19 -7.81 -27.45 -27.13
N LEU A 20 -8.38 -26.88 -26.08
CA LEU A 20 -8.70 -27.58 -24.83
C LEU A 20 -10.18 -27.47 -24.41
N GLY A 21 -10.99 -26.74 -25.20
CA GLY A 21 -12.41 -26.59 -24.97
C GLY A 21 -12.80 -25.55 -23.94
N VAL A 22 -14.11 -25.42 -23.73
CA VAL A 22 -14.73 -24.33 -22.97
C VAL A 22 -14.36 -24.35 -21.48
N ARG A 23 -14.22 -25.53 -20.88
CA ARG A 23 -13.91 -25.65 -19.45
C ARG A 23 -12.50 -25.15 -19.13
N ALA A 24 -11.51 -25.54 -19.93
CA ALA A 24 -10.14 -25.07 -19.81
C ALA A 24 -10.02 -23.56 -20.11
N HIS A 25 -10.79 -23.07 -21.08
CA HIS A 25 -10.86 -21.63 -21.35
C HIS A 25 -11.38 -20.82 -20.15
N ARG A 26 -12.46 -21.28 -19.49
CA ARG A 26 -13.00 -20.60 -18.30
C ARG A 26 -11.98 -20.54 -17.16
N ASP A 27 -11.32 -21.65 -16.86
CA ASP A 27 -10.27 -21.70 -15.83
C ASP A 27 -9.08 -20.78 -16.18
N ALA A 28 -8.64 -20.78 -17.44
CA ALA A 28 -7.58 -19.88 -17.90
C ALA A 28 -7.98 -18.41 -17.83
N ALA A 29 -9.23 -18.08 -18.17
CA ALA A 29 -9.76 -16.72 -18.09
C ALA A 29 -9.86 -16.22 -16.65
N GLU A 30 -10.34 -17.06 -15.72
CA GLU A 30 -10.40 -16.74 -14.30
C GLU A 30 -9.01 -16.44 -13.74
N LYS A 31 -8.03 -17.32 -14.01
CA LYS A 31 -6.62 -17.12 -13.61
C LYS A 31 -6.03 -15.83 -14.17
N ALA A 32 -6.31 -15.53 -15.44
CA ALA A 32 -5.84 -14.30 -16.08
C ALA A 32 -6.43 -13.05 -15.40
N LEU A 33 -7.73 -13.05 -15.10
CA LEU A 33 -8.40 -11.94 -14.42
C LEU A 33 -7.85 -11.72 -13.01
N VAL A 34 -7.66 -12.79 -12.24
CA VAL A 34 -7.06 -12.71 -10.90
C VAL A 34 -5.64 -12.15 -10.96
N ALA A 35 -4.82 -12.61 -11.91
CA ALA A 35 -3.46 -12.11 -12.09
C ALA A 35 -3.43 -10.61 -12.45
N ILE A 36 -4.32 -10.17 -13.35
CA ILE A 36 -4.46 -8.76 -13.72
C ILE A 36 -4.88 -7.92 -12.50
N GLY A 37 -5.87 -8.39 -11.73
CA GLY A 37 -6.31 -7.72 -10.51
C GLY A 37 -5.18 -7.54 -9.49
N ARG A 38 -4.40 -8.60 -9.24
CA ARG A 38 -3.23 -8.54 -8.34
C ARG A 38 -2.14 -7.60 -8.84
N ALA A 39 -1.85 -7.62 -10.15
CA ALA A 39 -0.88 -6.71 -10.74
C ALA A 39 -1.31 -5.24 -10.63
N ALA A 40 -2.60 -4.96 -10.86
CA ALA A 40 -3.17 -3.63 -10.69
C ALA A 40 -3.12 -3.16 -9.23
N GLN A 41 -3.44 -4.04 -8.27
CA GLN A 41 -3.33 -3.74 -6.84
C GLN A 41 -1.89 -3.44 -6.44
N ALA A 42 -0.93 -4.29 -6.83
CA ALA A 42 0.49 -4.06 -6.53
C ALA A 42 1.01 -2.75 -7.13
N GLU A 43 0.55 -2.37 -8.33
CA GLU A 43 0.89 -1.09 -8.94
C GLU A 43 0.25 0.10 -8.18
N ALA A 44 -0.99 -0.04 -7.72
CA ALA A 44 -1.65 0.97 -6.90
C ALA A 44 -0.91 1.17 -5.57
N GLU A 45 -0.51 0.09 -4.90
CA GLU A 45 0.29 0.13 -3.66
C GLU A 45 1.66 0.80 -3.90
N ARG A 46 2.37 0.45 -4.99
CA ARG A 46 3.62 1.13 -5.37
C ARG A 46 3.43 2.62 -5.59
N ARG A 47 2.35 3.02 -6.27
CA ARG A 47 2.04 4.44 -6.49
C ARG A 47 1.69 5.16 -5.20
N ALA A 48 0.94 4.52 -4.30
CA ALA A 48 0.63 5.06 -2.99
C ALA A 48 1.89 5.25 -2.15
N ALA A 49 2.79 4.26 -2.11
CA ALA A 49 4.06 4.35 -1.40
C ALA A 49 4.98 5.44 -1.97
N ARG A 50 4.99 5.65 -3.30
CA ARG A 50 5.75 6.75 -3.95
C ARG A 50 5.16 8.13 -3.65
N LYS A 51 3.85 8.22 -3.43
CA LYS A 51 3.16 9.48 -3.08
C LYS A 51 3.14 9.76 -1.58
N ALA A 52 3.41 8.76 -0.75
CA ALA A 52 3.59 8.95 0.68
C ALA A 52 4.87 9.77 0.91
N PRO A 53 4.80 10.92 1.62
CA PRO A 53 5.97 11.75 1.86
C PRO A 53 7.03 10.94 2.62
N THR A 54 8.10 10.58 1.92
CA THR A 54 9.21 9.77 2.44
C THR A 54 10.17 10.67 3.22
N ARG A 55 9.68 11.31 4.29
CA ARG A 55 10.48 11.90 5.38
C ARG A 55 9.55 12.71 6.28
N VAL A 56 9.28 12.19 7.48
CA VAL A 56 9.18 13.06 8.65
C VAL A 56 10.55 12.98 9.33
N PRO A 57 11.47 13.94 9.11
CA PRO A 57 12.66 14.00 9.94
C PRO A 57 12.18 14.39 11.33
N GLY A 58 12.28 13.44 12.27
CA GLY A 58 12.11 13.60 13.71
C GLY A 58 11.20 14.75 14.14
N ASN A 59 9.88 14.53 14.16
CA ASN A 59 9.00 15.42 14.89
C ASN A 59 9.07 15.06 16.38
N VAL A 60 10.11 15.53 17.06
CA VAL A 60 10.14 15.53 18.52
C VAL A 60 9.05 16.50 18.96
N ILE A 61 7.89 15.98 19.32
CA ILE A 61 6.85 16.77 19.99
C ILE A 61 7.45 17.17 21.34
N ARG A 62 7.86 18.44 21.46
CA ARG A 62 8.25 19.01 22.75
C ARG A 62 6.99 19.10 23.60
N PHE A 63 6.77 18.09 24.44
CA PHE A 63 5.76 18.18 25.48
C PHE A 63 6.18 19.30 26.44
N PRO A 64 5.39 20.37 26.64
CA PRO A 64 5.68 21.31 27.70
C PRO A 64 5.42 20.56 29.01
N LEU A 65 6.48 20.01 29.61
CA LEU A 65 6.45 19.71 31.04
C LEU A 65 6.24 21.06 31.71
N GLY A 66 4.99 21.35 32.05
CA GLY A 66 4.62 22.46 32.92
C GLY A 66 5.56 22.40 34.11
N ARG A 67 6.30 23.49 34.32
CA ARG A 67 7.34 23.61 35.33
C ARG A 67 6.80 23.07 36.66
N ALA A 68 7.19 21.85 37.03
CA ALA A 68 7.20 21.43 38.42
C ALA A 68 8.36 22.18 39.08
N GLY A 69 8.15 23.50 39.24
CA GLY A 69 8.99 24.38 40.01
C GLY A 69 8.87 23.96 41.47
N LYS A 70 9.70 22.99 41.82
CA LYS A 70 10.10 22.66 43.19
C LYS A 70 10.48 23.97 43.89
N ARG A 71 9.56 24.57 44.65
CA ARG A 71 9.91 25.42 45.78
C ARG A 71 9.51 24.68 47.04
N GLY A 72 10.44 23.85 47.49
CA GLY A 72 10.46 23.50 48.91
C GLY A 72 10.78 24.76 49.67
N HIS A 73 9.85 25.23 50.50
CA HIS A 73 10.21 25.99 51.69
C HIS A 73 10.07 25.02 52.86
N ILE A 74 11.20 24.43 53.23
CA ILE A 74 11.38 23.68 54.47
C ILE A 74 12.67 24.23 55.10
N GLY A 75 12.51 24.86 56.27
CA GLY A 75 13.57 25.24 57.21
C GLY A 75 14.35 26.52 56.87
N SER A 76 14.78 27.37 57.80
CA SER A 76 14.76 27.37 59.28
C SER A 76 15.13 28.79 59.76
N GLU A 77 14.80 29.12 61.02
CA GLU A 77 15.58 29.85 62.07
C GLU A 77 16.64 30.87 61.59
N GLU A 78 16.76 32.10 62.10
CA GLU A 78 16.87 32.57 63.49
C GLU A 78 17.07 34.10 63.45
N GLY A 79 16.71 34.83 64.51
CA GLY A 79 16.99 36.27 64.66
C GLY A 79 16.04 37.00 65.59
#